data_AF-A0A5C7VE87-F1
#
_entry.id   AF-A0A5C7VE87-F1
#
_cell.length_a   1.000
_cell.length_b   1.000
_cell.length_c   1.000
_cell.angle_alpha   90.00
_cell.angle_beta   90.00
_cell.angle_gamma   90.00
#
_symmetry.space_group_name_H-M   'P 1'
#
loop_
_entity.id
_entity.type
_entity.pdbx_description
1 polymer ?
#
loop_
_entity_poly.entity_id
_entity_poly.type
_entity_poly.pdbx_seq_one_letter_code
_entity_poly.pdbx_strand_id
1 'polypeptide(L)'
;MPTSLYWHDYETTGSDPHCDRPIQFAGVRTDESLQEISEPLVIYCAPPRDRLPQPEACLLTGITPQFADEHGLIEFEFITKIHQVLAQPNTCGVGYNSLRFDDEVTRFTLYRNFYDPYAREWQQGNSRWDLIDVVRMTYALRPNGIVWPINEAGSPIFRLEDLTRSNHLTHDSAHDALSDVRATIQLARLIRDRQPRLYNWLFELRDKHKVIPLLNLHDHTPIVHTSRMYPAETGCTTLVMPIGQDPRNSNSVLVYDLRYDPSAFLRMTIDELSHHLFTPRSALPENSIRLPIKAIRVNKCPAIAPRSVLNDESIERIKLDLPTCDQYWQIIKDDKTNFMEKVVNAYSRTAFEEATDVELALYDSFFSSNDQNTIKKVRSTPPTELSSQWFHFNDKRLPELLFRFRARNWPETLTDEELERWKIHCYNYLTNKLNPNNLTISEYNETITMLRGVYQEDIIANDILDKIEVWGKNLIKEVQC
;
A
#
# COMPACT_ATOMS: atom_id res chain seq x y z
N MET A 1 -15.45 11.38 -21.48
CA MET A 1 -15.26 12.55 -20.57
C MET A 1 -13.76 12.72 -20.37
N PRO A 2 -13.25 13.94 -20.10
CA PRO A 2 -11.84 14.12 -19.74
C PRO A 2 -11.50 13.32 -18.48
N THR A 3 -10.24 12.88 -18.34
CA THR A 3 -9.78 12.24 -17.11
C THR A 3 -9.87 13.23 -15.95
N SER A 4 -10.24 12.77 -14.77
CA SER A 4 -10.09 13.54 -13.52
C SER A 4 -9.18 12.78 -12.57
N LEU A 5 -8.50 13.51 -11.68
CA LEU A 5 -7.69 12.91 -10.63
C LEU A 5 -8.48 12.99 -9.33
N TYR A 6 -8.58 11.87 -8.60
CA TYR A 6 -9.18 11.83 -7.28
C TYR A 6 -8.08 11.54 -6.26
N TRP A 7 -7.66 12.60 -5.59
CA TRP A 7 -6.61 12.60 -4.58
C TRP A 7 -7.21 12.13 -3.27
N HIS A 8 -6.60 11.15 -2.61
CA HIS A 8 -7.13 10.61 -1.36
C HIS A 8 -6.05 10.17 -0.40
N ASP A 9 -6.44 10.11 0.86
CA ASP A 9 -5.62 9.66 1.98
C ASP A 9 -6.52 9.07 3.07
N TYR A 10 -5.99 8.11 3.83
CA TYR A 10 -6.65 7.47 4.96
C TYR A 10 -5.86 7.69 6.24
N GLU A 11 -6.59 7.94 7.33
CA GLU A 11 -6.11 7.61 8.66
C GLU A 11 -6.68 6.25 9.08
N THR A 12 -5.85 5.44 9.71
CA THR A 12 -6.18 4.05 10.08
C THR A 12 -5.91 3.77 11.55
N THR A 13 -6.46 2.68 12.06
CA THR A 13 -6.17 2.18 13.41
C THR A 13 -4.77 1.59 13.56
N GLY A 14 -3.94 1.57 12.52
CA GLY A 14 -2.63 0.91 12.53
C GLY A 14 -2.02 0.79 11.13
N SER A 15 -0.79 0.28 11.05
CA SER A 15 0.02 0.28 9.83
C SER A 15 -0.13 -0.97 8.93
N ASP A 16 -0.90 -1.99 9.34
CA ASP A 16 -1.17 -3.14 8.50
C ASP A 16 -2.51 -2.96 7.74
N PRO A 17 -2.48 -2.64 6.44
CA PRO A 17 -3.70 -2.39 5.66
C PRO A 17 -4.60 -3.64 5.52
N HIS A 18 -4.10 -4.83 5.84
CA HIS A 18 -4.87 -6.07 5.77
C HIS A 18 -5.72 -6.27 7.04
N CYS A 19 -5.13 -6.01 8.21
CA CYS A 19 -5.76 -6.26 9.52
C CYS A 19 -6.39 -5.01 10.13
N ASP A 20 -5.69 -3.88 10.08
CA ASP A 20 -6.12 -2.62 10.66
C ASP A 20 -7.25 -1.98 9.83
N ARG A 21 -7.97 -1.05 10.46
CA ARG A 21 -9.23 -0.51 9.94
C ARG A 21 -9.07 0.96 9.58
N PRO A 22 -9.73 1.44 8.50
CA PRO A 22 -9.82 2.87 8.27
C PRO A 22 -10.63 3.53 9.40
N ILE A 23 -10.24 4.73 9.81
CA ILE A 23 -10.96 5.57 10.78
C ILE A 23 -11.32 6.94 10.23
N GLN A 24 -10.56 7.43 9.24
CA GLN A 24 -10.88 8.63 8.48
C GLN A 24 -10.55 8.40 7.01
N PHE A 25 -11.30 9.05 6.13
CA PHE A 25 -10.97 9.20 4.73
C PHE A 25 -11.15 10.67 4.34
N ALA A 26 -10.18 11.20 3.60
CA ALA A 26 -10.35 12.44 2.87
C ALA A 26 -10.08 12.24 1.38
N GLY A 27 -10.82 12.96 0.55
CA GLY A 27 -10.56 12.96 -0.88
C GLY A 27 -11.04 14.21 -1.60
N VAL A 28 -10.27 14.63 -2.62
CA VAL A 28 -10.51 15.83 -3.43
C VAL A 28 -10.40 15.46 -4.90
N ARG A 29 -11.35 15.92 -5.72
CA ARG A 29 -11.29 15.75 -7.17
C ARG A 29 -10.68 16.97 -7.83
N THR A 30 -9.74 16.75 -8.74
CA THR A 30 -9.20 17.77 -9.64
C THR A 30 -9.38 17.42 -11.10
N ASP A 31 -9.32 18.43 -11.95
CA ASP A 31 -9.03 18.22 -13.37
C ASP A 31 -7.54 17.86 -13.60
N GLU A 32 -7.13 17.63 -14.84
CA GLU A 32 -5.72 17.35 -15.20
C GLU A 32 -4.80 18.57 -15.01
N SER A 33 -5.37 19.78 -14.92
CA SER A 33 -4.65 21.01 -14.55
C SER A 33 -4.50 21.17 -13.03
N LEU A 34 -4.85 20.12 -12.28
CA LEU A 34 -4.75 20.01 -10.84
C LEU A 34 -5.61 21.05 -10.11
N GLN A 35 -6.64 21.62 -10.73
CA GLN A 35 -7.60 22.52 -10.08
C GLN A 35 -8.74 21.71 -9.47
N GLU A 36 -9.16 22.05 -8.24
CA GLU A 36 -10.27 21.37 -7.57
C GLU A 36 -11.58 21.62 -8.34
N ILE A 37 -12.34 20.56 -8.60
CA ILE A 37 -13.59 20.60 -9.39
C ILE A 37 -14.81 20.05 -8.67
N SER A 38 -14.66 19.62 -7.42
CA SER A 38 -15.75 19.19 -6.55
C SER A 38 -15.43 19.50 -5.10
N GLU A 39 -16.47 19.54 -4.27
CA GLU A 39 -16.29 19.59 -2.81
C GLU A 39 -15.48 18.36 -2.33
N PRO A 40 -14.62 18.54 -1.30
CA PRO A 40 -13.94 17.43 -0.65
C PRO A 40 -14.92 16.46 0.01
N LEU A 41 -14.59 15.17 0.00
CA LEU A 41 -15.22 14.17 0.85
C LEU A 41 -14.35 13.97 2.09
N VAL A 42 -14.86 14.28 3.28
CA VAL A 42 -14.19 13.98 4.56
C VAL A 42 -15.19 13.23 5.44
N ILE A 43 -14.87 11.99 5.79
CA ILE A 43 -15.75 11.11 6.56
C ILE A 43 -14.94 10.26 7.53
N TYR A 44 -15.56 9.88 8.65
CA TYR A 44 -15.00 8.95 9.63
C TYR A 44 -15.65 7.58 9.52
N CYS A 45 -14.95 6.54 9.96
CA CYS A 45 -15.46 5.18 10.05
C CYS A 45 -15.51 4.76 11.52
N ALA A 46 -16.66 4.26 11.97
CA ALA A 46 -16.79 3.72 13.31
C ALA A 46 -15.88 2.48 13.45
N PRO A 47 -15.06 2.38 14.51
CA PRO A 47 -14.18 1.25 14.73
C PRO A 47 -15.00 -0.01 15.06
N PRO A 48 -14.59 -1.19 14.59
CA PRO A 48 -15.34 -2.41 14.86
C PRO A 48 -15.10 -2.91 16.29
N ARG A 49 -16.06 -3.65 16.84
CA ARG A 49 -16.02 -4.14 18.23
C ARG A 49 -15.11 -5.36 18.44
N ASP A 50 -14.61 -5.98 17.37
CA ASP A 50 -13.72 -7.14 17.43
C ASP A 50 -12.22 -6.79 17.36
N ARG A 51 -11.85 -5.50 17.31
CA ARG A 51 -10.45 -5.06 17.15
C ARG A 51 -10.09 -3.91 18.08
N LEU A 52 -8.83 -3.90 18.52
CA LEU A 52 -8.23 -2.76 19.22
C LEU A 52 -7.42 -1.92 18.22
N PRO A 53 -7.50 -0.58 18.28
CA PRO A 53 -6.59 0.25 17.52
C PRO A 53 -5.18 0.20 18.11
N GLN A 54 -4.16 0.36 17.28
CA GLN A 54 -2.78 0.54 17.74
C GLN A 54 -2.69 1.88 18.49
N PRO A 55 -2.21 1.91 19.74
CA PRO A 55 -2.03 3.15 20.51
C PRO A 55 -1.22 4.22 19.77
N GLU A 56 -0.15 3.80 19.08
CA GLU A 56 0.73 4.68 18.30
C GLU A 56 -0.01 5.35 17.14
N ALA A 57 -0.94 4.65 16.50
CA ALA A 57 -1.75 5.23 15.42
C ALA A 57 -2.73 6.29 15.97
N CYS A 58 -3.32 6.06 17.14
CA CYS A 58 -4.18 7.06 17.78
C CYS A 58 -3.38 8.33 18.17
N LEU A 59 -2.14 8.16 18.63
CA LEU A 59 -1.25 9.28 18.92
C LEU A 59 -0.81 10.04 17.67
N LEU A 60 -0.49 9.31 16.60
CA LEU A 60 -0.05 9.91 15.33
C LEU A 60 -1.15 10.75 14.68
N THR A 61 -2.37 10.21 14.65
CA THR A 61 -3.52 10.82 13.95
C THR A 61 -4.30 11.80 14.84
N GLY A 62 -4.16 11.67 16.16
CA GLY A 62 -5.01 12.39 17.11
C GLY A 62 -6.47 11.91 17.15
N ILE A 63 -6.83 10.89 16.38
CA ILE A 63 -8.20 10.38 16.29
C ILE A 63 -8.38 9.25 17.32
N THR A 64 -9.22 9.50 18.32
CA THR A 64 -9.56 8.46 19.30
C THR A 64 -10.68 7.55 18.77
N PRO A 65 -10.71 6.27 19.19
CA PRO A 65 -11.79 5.37 18.77
C PRO A 65 -13.16 5.86 19.22
N GLN A 66 -13.28 6.56 20.36
CA GLN A 66 -14.53 7.20 20.79
C GLN A 66 -15.00 8.27 19.81
N PHE A 67 -14.10 9.12 19.35
CA PHE A 67 -14.45 10.16 18.38
C PHE A 67 -14.92 9.54 17.07
N ALA A 68 -14.17 8.55 16.56
CA ALA A 68 -14.52 7.82 15.35
C ALA A 68 -15.84 7.04 15.49
N ASP A 69 -16.15 6.52 16.67
CA ASP A 69 -17.42 5.83 16.95
C ASP A 69 -18.62 6.77 16.98
N GLU A 70 -18.46 7.97 17.57
CA GLU A 70 -19.52 8.97 17.66
C GLU A 70 -19.79 9.67 16.32
N HIS A 71 -18.75 9.95 15.54
CA HIS A 71 -18.84 10.77 14.31
C HIS A 71 -18.75 9.93 13.02
N GLY A 72 -18.42 8.65 13.14
CA GLY A 72 -18.18 7.77 12.00
C GLY A 72 -19.42 7.06 11.48
N LEU A 73 -19.31 6.64 10.23
CA LEU A 73 -20.28 5.75 9.58
C LEU A 73 -19.90 4.29 9.86
N ILE A 74 -20.86 3.38 9.79
CA ILE A 74 -20.55 1.95 9.73
C ILE A 74 -19.69 1.65 8.49
N GLU A 75 -18.82 0.63 8.55
CA GLU A 75 -17.80 0.35 7.51
C GLU A 75 -18.43 0.22 6.11
N PHE A 76 -19.64 -0.36 6.01
CA PHE A 76 -20.37 -0.49 4.75
C PHE A 76 -20.76 0.86 4.12
N GLU A 77 -21.27 1.79 4.91
CA GLU A 77 -21.66 3.12 4.43
C GLU A 77 -20.44 3.98 4.09
N PHE A 78 -19.41 3.90 4.94
CA PHE A 78 -18.13 4.53 4.75
C PHE A 78 -17.52 4.13 3.40
N ILE A 79 -17.36 2.82 3.15
CA ILE A 79 -16.75 2.35 1.91
C ILE A 79 -17.67 2.55 0.69
N THR A 80 -18.99 2.57 0.88
CA THR A 80 -19.93 2.89 -0.20
C THR A 80 -19.71 4.30 -0.73
N LYS A 81 -19.54 5.31 0.14
CA LYS A 81 -19.24 6.69 -0.27
C LYS A 81 -17.89 6.79 -0.99
N ILE A 82 -16.87 6.09 -0.50
CA ILE A 82 -15.54 6.08 -1.12
C ILE A 82 -15.57 5.39 -2.49
N HIS A 83 -16.26 4.25 -2.60
CA HIS A 83 -16.44 3.56 -3.86
C HIS A 83 -17.17 4.45 -4.88
N GLN A 84 -18.20 5.19 -4.47
CA GLN A 84 -18.95 6.10 -5.37
C GLN A 84 -18.05 7.17 -6.00
N VAL A 85 -17.08 7.71 -5.26
CA VAL A 85 -16.16 8.73 -5.80
C VAL A 85 -15.02 8.10 -6.61
N LEU A 86 -14.40 7.01 -6.14
CA LEU A 86 -13.28 6.38 -6.82
C LEU A 86 -13.69 5.60 -8.09
N ALA A 87 -14.93 5.10 -8.14
CA ALA A 87 -15.44 4.32 -9.28
C ALA A 87 -16.10 5.17 -10.37
N GLN A 88 -16.12 6.51 -10.25
CA GLN A 88 -16.63 7.37 -11.33
C GLN A 88 -15.82 7.14 -12.62
N PRO A 89 -16.45 7.08 -13.81
CA PRO A 89 -15.76 6.87 -15.07
C PRO A 89 -14.62 7.86 -15.33
N ASN A 90 -13.51 7.39 -15.91
CA ASN A 90 -12.31 8.18 -16.22
C ASN A 90 -11.68 8.85 -14.97
N THR A 91 -11.71 8.19 -13.82
CA THR A 91 -11.03 8.64 -12.59
C THR A 91 -9.65 8.00 -12.47
N CYS A 92 -8.63 8.82 -12.23
CA CYS A 92 -7.32 8.38 -11.76
C CYS A 92 -7.27 8.55 -10.24
N GLY A 93 -7.30 7.46 -9.46
CA GLY A 93 -7.10 7.53 -8.01
C GLY A 93 -5.63 7.80 -7.69
N VAL A 94 -5.32 8.84 -6.92
CA VAL A 94 -3.95 9.27 -6.62
C VAL A 94 -3.78 9.55 -5.14
N GLY A 95 -2.60 9.29 -4.60
CA GLY A 95 -2.23 9.69 -3.24
C GLY A 95 -0.71 9.77 -3.08
N TYR A 96 -0.25 9.80 -1.84
CA TYR A 96 1.17 9.80 -1.50
C TYR A 96 1.54 8.50 -0.79
N ASN A 97 2.23 7.60 -1.50
CA ASN A 97 2.48 6.20 -1.09
C ASN A 97 1.21 5.32 -1.06
N SER A 98 0.15 5.74 -1.75
CA SER A 98 -1.16 5.09 -1.74
C SER A 98 -1.20 3.69 -2.34
N LEU A 99 -0.44 3.41 -3.40
CA LEU A 99 -0.43 2.09 -4.07
C LEU A 99 0.06 0.94 -3.17
N ARG A 100 0.71 1.28 -2.06
CA ARG A 100 1.30 0.34 -1.10
C ARG A 100 0.57 0.33 0.25
N PHE A 101 -0.32 1.29 0.50
CA PHE A 101 -1.03 1.42 1.77
C PHE A 101 -2.52 1.69 1.53
N ASP A 102 -2.92 2.92 1.18
CA ASP A 102 -4.31 3.35 1.03
C ASP A 102 -5.13 2.51 0.06
N ASP A 103 -4.52 2.10 -1.05
CA ASP A 103 -5.18 1.22 -2.01
C ASP A 103 -5.36 -0.19 -1.47
N GLU A 104 -4.45 -0.66 -0.63
CA GLU A 104 -4.58 -1.94 0.07
C GLU A 104 -5.70 -1.82 1.13
N VAL A 105 -5.74 -0.73 1.91
CA VAL A 105 -6.88 -0.42 2.83
C VAL A 105 -8.19 -0.41 2.06
N THR A 106 -8.24 0.28 0.91
CA THR A 106 -9.43 0.34 0.04
C THR A 106 -9.84 -1.06 -0.41
N ARG A 107 -8.91 -1.87 -0.92
CA ARG A 107 -9.19 -3.22 -1.43
C ARG A 107 -9.73 -4.14 -0.35
N PHE A 108 -9.09 -4.17 0.82
CA PHE A 108 -9.54 -5.00 1.94
C PHE A 108 -10.87 -4.53 2.51
N THR A 109 -11.10 -3.21 2.58
CA THR A 109 -12.40 -2.67 3.02
C THR A 109 -13.51 -2.99 2.01
N LEU A 110 -13.26 -2.87 0.70
CA LEU A 110 -14.19 -3.29 -0.34
C LEU A 110 -14.49 -4.79 -0.25
N TYR A 111 -13.46 -5.61 -0.09
CA TYR A 111 -13.55 -7.07 0.04
C TYR A 111 -14.45 -7.50 1.19
N ARG A 112 -14.22 -6.96 2.40
CA ARG A 112 -15.02 -7.27 3.60
C ARG A 112 -16.48 -6.80 3.47
N ASN A 113 -16.74 -5.83 2.61
CA ASN A 113 -18.05 -5.20 2.40
C ASN A 113 -18.69 -5.56 1.05
N PHE A 114 -18.31 -6.70 0.46
CA PHE A 114 -18.95 -7.26 -0.73
C PHE A 114 -18.92 -6.35 -1.97
N TYR A 115 -17.85 -5.56 -2.11
CA TYR A 115 -17.50 -4.88 -3.35
C TYR A 115 -16.39 -5.62 -4.10
N ASP A 116 -16.31 -5.40 -5.42
CA ASP A 116 -15.15 -5.84 -6.20
C ASP A 116 -13.94 -4.98 -5.78
N PRO A 117 -12.86 -5.57 -5.23
CA PRO A 117 -11.73 -4.81 -4.70
C PRO A 117 -10.93 -4.06 -5.77
N TYR A 118 -11.07 -4.44 -7.05
CA TYR A 118 -10.17 -4.02 -8.13
C TYR A 118 -10.89 -3.23 -9.23
N ALA A 119 -12.19 -3.42 -9.42
CA ALA A 119 -12.94 -2.85 -10.54
C ALA A 119 -12.75 -1.33 -10.69
N ARG A 120 -12.76 -0.59 -9.56
CA ARG A 120 -12.55 0.87 -9.54
C ARG A 120 -11.22 1.32 -10.12
N GLU A 121 -10.23 0.43 -10.20
CA GLU A 121 -8.85 0.72 -10.61
C GLU A 121 -8.63 0.67 -12.12
N TRP A 122 -9.59 0.14 -12.90
CA TRP A 122 -9.42 -0.09 -14.34
C TRP A 122 -10.71 -0.02 -15.17
N GLN A 123 -11.88 -0.29 -14.59
CA GLN A 123 -13.13 -0.24 -15.34
C GLN A 123 -13.46 1.20 -15.75
N GLN A 124 -14.19 1.35 -16.86
CA GLN A 124 -14.71 2.64 -17.31
C GLN A 124 -13.64 3.72 -17.56
N GLY A 125 -12.43 3.29 -17.96
CA GLY A 125 -11.30 4.19 -18.21
C GLY A 125 -10.58 4.66 -16.93
N ASN A 126 -10.89 4.04 -15.79
CA ASN A 126 -10.22 4.38 -14.53
C ASN A 126 -8.78 3.90 -14.51
N SER A 127 -7.98 4.54 -13.65
CA SER A 127 -6.59 4.21 -13.42
C SER A 127 -6.20 4.57 -11.98
N ARG A 128 -4.96 4.30 -11.61
CA ARG A 128 -4.37 4.73 -10.34
C ARG A 128 -3.01 5.35 -10.57
N TRP A 129 -2.52 6.11 -9.61
CA TRP A 129 -1.18 6.69 -9.63
C TRP A 129 -0.70 6.98 -8.21
N ASP A 130 0.60 7.23 -8.03
CA ASP A 130 1.21 7.48 -6.73
C ASP A 130 2.36 8.46 -6.87
N LEU A 131 2.31 9.53 -6.07
CA LEU A 131 3.27 10.62 -6.17
C LEU A 131 4.63 10.29 -5.56
N ILE A 132 4.75 9.31 -4.66
CA ILE A 132 6.01 9.09 -3.92
C ILE A 132 7.19 8.73 -4.83
N ASP A 133 6.98 7.88 -5.84
CA ASP A 133 8.06 7.48 -6.75
C ASP A 133 8.28 8.55 -7.85
N VAL A 134 7.28 9.40 -8.12
CA VAL A 134 7.45 10.62 -8.92
C VAL A 134 8.38 11.59 -8.23
N VAL A 135 8.19 11.83 -6.93
CA VAL A 135 9.05 12.67 -6.09
C VAL A 135 10.48 12.15 -6.09
N ARG A 136 10.67 10.86 -5.80
CA ARG A 136 12.01 10.23 -5.77
C ARG A 136 12.73 10.32 -7.11
N MET A 137 12.06 10.02 -8.22
CA MET A 137 12.68 10.09 -9.54
C MET A 137 12.95 11.55 -9.96
N THR A 138 12.11 12.50 -9.51
CA THR A 138 12.36 13.93 -9.72
C THR A 138 13.63 14.38 -9.03
N TYR A 139 13.84 14.03 -7.75
CA TYR A 139 15.10 14.28 -7.07
C TYR A 139 16.30 13.66 -7.80
N ALA A 140 16.17 12.38 -8.16
CA ALA A 140 17.27 11.62 -8.75
C ALA A 140 17.72 12.21 -10.11
N LEU A 141 16.76 12.53 -10.98
CA LEU A 141 17.03 12.86 -12.37
C LEU A 141 16.95 14.36 -12.66
N ARG A 142 16.00 15.10 -12.08
CA ARG A 142 15.69 16.48 -12.44
C ARG A 142 15.32 17.32 -11.21
N PRO A 143 16.24 17.53 -10.24
CA PRO A 143 15.91 18.16 -8.96
C PRO A 143 15.68 19.67 -9.05
N ASN A 144 16.12 20.31 -10.14
CA ASN A 144 16.16 21.76 -10.26
C ASN A 144 14.78 22.40 -10.08
N GLY A 145 14.74 23.48 -9.30
CA GLY A 145 13.50 24.19 -8.99
C GLY A 145 12.69 23.58 -7.85
N ILE A 146 13.20 22.59 -7.12
CA ILE A 146 12.58 22.07 -5.90
C ILE A 146 13.63 22.06 -4.79
N VAL A 147 13.24 22.47 -3.59
CA VAL A 147 14.09 22.40 -2.39
C VAL A 147 13.93 21.01 -1.78
N TRP A 148 15.06 20.30 -1.65
CA TRP A 148 15.07 18.92 -1.15
C TRP A 148 15.60 18.88 0.27
N PRO A 149 14.77 18.52 1.27
CA PRO A 149 15.24 18.34 2.64
C PRO A 149 16.25 17.19 2.69
N ILE A 150 17.30 17.37 3.49
CA ILE A 150 18.35 16.37 3.73
C ILE A 150 18.42 16.06 5.23
N ASN A 151 18.73 14.82 5.57
CA ASN A 151 18.97 14.42 6.95
C ASN A 151 20.42 14.73 7.37
N GLU A 152 20.74 14.49 8.65
CA GLU A 152 22.07 14.70 9.21
C GLU A 152 23.18 13.90 8.50
N ALA A 153 22.83 12.75 7.91
CA ALA A 153 23.73 11.91 7.12
C ALA A 153 23.87 12.36 5.65
N GLY A 154 23.27 13.49 5.26
CA GLY A 154 23.32 14.03 3.90
C GLY A 154 22.43 13.27 2.88
N SER A 155 21.53 12.41 3.33
CA SER A 155 20.58 11.71 2.47
C SER A 155 19.28 12.52 2.31
N PRO A 156 18.62 12.48 1.13
CA PRO A 156 17.35 13.17 0.91
C PRO A 156 16.22 12.56 1.76
N ILE A 157 15.33 13.43 2.23
CA ILE A 157 14.09 13.07 2.93
C ILE A 157 12.91 13.17 1.96
N PHE A 158 12.09 12.13 1.89
CA PHE A 158 10.93 12.04 1.02
C PHE A 158 9.61 11.95 1.81
N ARG A 159 9.56 12.50 3.01
CA ARG A 159 8.32 12.59 3.78
C ARG A 159 7.56 13.85 3.35
N LEU A 160 6.24 13.74 3.20
CA LEU A 160 5.41 14.80 2.64
C LEU A 160 5.56 16.11 3.43
N GLU A 161 5.50 16.03 4.77
CA GLU A 161 5.62 17.19 5.66
C GLU A 161 6.95 17.96 5.53
N ASP A 162 8.07 17.26 5.29
CA ASP A 162 9.36 17.92 5.14
C ASP A 162 9.51 18.58 3.78
N LEU A 163 8.95 17.94 2.73
CA LEU A 163 8.95 18.47 1.38
C LEU A 163 8.06 19.72 1.28
N THR A 164 6.86 19.68 1.85
CA THR A 164 5.96 20.85 1.84
C THR A 164 6.57 22.00 2.63
N ARG A 165 7.08 21.74 3.84
CA ARG A 165 7.75 22.75 4.68
C ARG A 165 8.94 23.38 3.96
N SER A 166 9.81 22.57 3.35
CA SER A 166 11.03 23.06 2.67
C SER A 166 10.73 23.87 1.41
N ASN A 167 9.55 23.68 0.80
CA ASN A 167 9.13 24.40 -0.41
C ASN A 167 8.07 25.48 -0.12
N HIS A 168 7.83 25.82 1.15
CA HIS A 168 6.83 26.81 1.57
C HIS A 168 5.42 26.53 1.04
N LEU A 169 5.06 25.25 0.96
CA LEU A 169 3.70 24.81 0.60
C LEU A 169 2.84 24.75 1.87
N THR A 170 1.55 25.04 1.72
CA THR A 170 0.62 25.03 2.87
C THR A 170 0.40 23.59 3.33
N HIS A 171 0.59 23.35 4.62
CA HIS A 171 0.36 22.05 5.26
C HIS A 171 -0.10 22.32 6.70
N ASP A 172 -1.41 22.50 6.88
CA ASP A 172 -2.00 23.10 8.09
C ASP A 172 -1.86 22.20 9.32
N SER A 173 -2.17 20.92 9.17
CA SER A 173 -1.95 19.87 10.17
C SER A 173 -1.44 18.63 9.46
N ALA A 174 -0.23 18.18 9.77
CA ALA A 174 0.21 16.85 9.32
C ALA A 174 -0.63 15.78 10.04
N HIS A 175 -0.93 14.67 9.39
CA HIS A 175 -1.78 13.59 9.93
C HIS A 175 -3.24 14.02 10.15
N ASP A 176 -3.70 14.94 9.30
CA ASP A 176 -5.12 15.11 8.97
C ASP A 176 -5.28 14.79 7.48
N ALA A 177 -6.10 13.79 7.17
CA ALA A 177 -6.20 13.26 5.81
C ALA A 177 -6.49 14.35 4.75
N LEU A 178 -7.29 15.38 5.06
CA LEU A 178 -7.60 16.43 4.07
C LEU A 178 -6.40 17.35 3.83
N SER A 179 -5.70 17.71 4.91
CA SER A 179 -4.46 18.49 4.86
C SER A 179 -3.38 17.76 4.05
N ASP A 180 -3.21 16.45 4.26
CA ASP A 180 -2.27 15.61 3.51
C ASP A 180 -2.66 15.45 2.02
N VAL A 181 -3.96 15.33 1.71
CA VAL A 181 -4.47 15.37 0.33
C VAL A 181 -4.10 16.68 -0.38
N ARG A 182 -4.34 17.82 0.26
CA ARG A 182 -4.03 19.15 -0.32
C ARG A 182 -2.54 19.41 -0.42
N ALA A 183 -1.75 18.94 0.55
CA ALA A 183 -0.28 18.94 0.49
C ALA A 183 0.23 18.13 -0.71
N THR A 184 -0.35 16.96 -0.95
CA THR A 184 -0.03 16.10 -2.09
C THR A 184 -0.34 16.79 -3.43
N ILE A 185 -1.51 17.44 -3.55
CA ILE A 185 -1.89 18.21 -4.76
C ILE A 185 -0.91 19.36 -5.00
N GLN A 186 -0.53 20.11 -3.96
CA GLN A 186 0.44 21.21 -4.08
C GLN A 186 1.83 20.72 -4.52
N LEU A 187 2.29 19.60 -3.98
CA LEU A 187 3.56 19.01 -4.38
C LEU A 187 3.52 18.51 -5.83
N ALA A 188 2.40 17.91 -6.26
CA ALA A 188 2.19 17.51 -7.65
C ALA A 188 2.22 18.73 -8.60
N ARG A 189 1.56 19.84 -8.24
CA ARG A 189 1.62 21.11 -8.98
C ARG A 189 3.06 21.63 -9.07
N LEU A 190 3.80 21.64 -7.97
CA LEU A 190 5.20 22.06 -7.95
C LEU A 190 6.06 21.23 -8.91
N ILE A 191 5.94 19.90 -8.87
CA ILE A 191 6.70 19.00 -9.76
C ILE A 191 6.29 19.21 -11.23
N ARG A 192 5.00 19.31 -11.52
CA ARG A 192 4.50 19.57 -12.87
C ARG A 192 5.03 20.89 -13.42
N ASP A 193 5.04 21.95 -12.62
CA ASP A 193 5.42 23.28 -13.07
C ASP A 193 6.95 23.40 -13.26
N ARG A 194 7.74 22.73 -12.41
CA ARG A 194 9.21 22.78 -12.48
C ARG A 194 9.80 21.74 -13.44
N GLN A 195 9.16 20.58 -13.55
CA GLN A 195 9.63 19.42 -14.33
C GLN A 195 8.51 18.78 -15.18
N PRO A 196 7.86 19.52 -16.09
CA PRO A 196 6.65 19.08 -16.79
C PRO A 196 6.88 17.82 -17.65
N ARG A 197 8.05 17.69 -18.29
CA ARG A 197 8.35 16.51 -19.12
C ARG A 197 8.46 15.24 -18.29
N LEU A 198 9.06 15.31 -17.10
CA LEU A 198 9.18 14.15 -16.22
C LEU A 198 7.83 13.79 -15.59
N TYR A 199 7.07 14.80 -15.15
CA TYR A 199 5.71 14.60 -14.65
C TYR A 199 4.83 13.88 -15.69
N ASN A 200 4.79 14.39 -16.93
CA ASN A 200 3.99 13.80 -18.00
C ASN A 200 4.46 12.38 -18.35
N TRP A 201 5.77 12.15 -18.42
CA TRP A 201 6.34 10.82 -18.64
C TRP A 201 5.84 9.82 -17.59
N LEU A 202 5.99 10.14 -16.30
CA LEU A 202 5.58 9.25 -15.22
C LEU A 202 4.05 9.11 -15.10
N PHE A 203 3.31 10.13 -15.48
CA PHE A 203 1.85 10.06 -15.56
C PHE A 203 1.40 9.08 -16.64
N GLU A 204 2.03 9.07 -17.81
CA GLU A 204 1.74 8.09 -18.87
C GLU A 204 2.05 6.65 -18.43
N LEU A 205 3.10 6.45 -17.63
CA LEU A 205 3.48 5.12 -17.11
C LEU A 205 2.52 4.55 -16.06
N ARG A 206 1.44 5.26 -15.71
CA ARG A 206 0.32 4.65 -14.97
C ARG A 206 -0.41 3.58 -15.80
N ASP A 207 -0.33 3.67 -17.13
CA ASP A 207 -0.83 2.64 -18.04
C ASP A 207 0.24 1.56 -18.23
N LYS A 208 -0.07 0.33 -17.80
CA LYS A 208 0.82 -0.83 -17.95
C LYS A 208 1.23 -1.09 -19.40
N HIS A 209 0.41 -0.72 -20.38
CA HIS A 209 0.73 -0.89 -21.80
C HIS A 209 1.85 0.05 -22.26
N LYS A 210 2.08 1.17 -21.56
CA LYS A 210 3.24 2.05 -21.75
C LYS A 210 4.49 1.55 -21.03
N VAL A 211 4.32 0.84 -19.92
CA VAL A 211 5.42 0.27 -19.12
C VAL A 211 6.03 -0.96 -19.80
N ILE A 212 5.21 -1.90 -20.28
CA ILE A 212 5.66 -3.20 -20.82
C ILE A 212 6.77 -3.05 -21.89
N PRO A 213 6.65 -2.16 -22.90
CA PRO A 213 7.68 -2.00 -23.93
C PRO A 213 9.05 -1.56 -23.41
N LEU A 214 9.10 -0.89 -22.25
CA LEU A 214 10.36 -0.45 -21.64
C LEU A 214 11.10 -1.62 -20.95
N LEU A 215 10.37 -2.69 -20.61
CA LEU A 215 10.91 -3.90 -19.97
C LEU A 215 11.23 -4.96 -21.03
N ASN A 216 12.09 -4.59 -21.98
CA ASN A 216 12.43 -5.43 -23.14
C ASN A 216 13.23 -6.67 -22.73
N LEU A 217 12.58 -7.85 -22.77
CA LEU A 217 13.16 -9.16 -22.47
C LEU A 217 13.92 -9.80 -23.65
N HIS A 218 13.91 -9.20 -24.83
CA HIS A 218 14.67 -9.69 -25.98
C HIS A 218 16.09 -9.13 -25.96
N ASP A 219 16.21 -7.80 -25.88
CA ASP A 219 17.51 -7.13 -25.90
C ASP A 219 18.10 -6.97 -24.50
N HIS A 220 17.28 -7.20 -23.46
CA HIS A 220 17.61 -6.99 -22.06
C HIS A 220 18.24 -5.62 -21.84
N THR A 221 17.63 -4.59 -22.43
CA THR A 221 18.17 -3.22 -22.42
C THR A 221 18.08 -2.64 -21.00
N PRO A 222 19.18 -2.10 -20.44
CA PRO A 222 19.16 -1.48 -19.14
C PRO A 222 18.24 -0.25 -19.10
N ILE A 223 17.53 -0.10 -18.00
CA ILE A 223 16.63 1.03 -17.73
C ILE A 223 16.92 1.64 -16.36
N VAL A 224 16.61 2.92 -16.22
CA VAL A 224 16.61 3.59 -14.91
C VAL A 224 15.35 3.17 -14.17
N HIS A 225 15.49 2.83 -12.90
CA HIS A 225 14.38 2.43 -12.06
C HIS A 225 14.49 3.04 -10.67
N THR A 226 13.39 3.63 -10.22
CA THR A 226 13.25 4.23 -8.89
C THR A 226 12.32 3.39 -8.02
N SER A 227 12.74 3.09 -6.79
CA SER A 227 11.92 2.34 -5.82
C SER A 227 12.48 2.48 -4.41
N ARG A 228 11.58 2.49 -3.40
CA ARG A 228 11.95 2.50 -1.97
C ARG A 228 12.94 1.41 -1.53
N MET A 229 13.07 0.32 -2.30
CA MET A 229 14.00 -0.77 -2.01
C MET A 229 15.47 -0.40 -2.27
N TYR A 230 15.72 0.73 -2.94
CA TYR A 230 17.05 1.27 -3.15
C TYR A 230 17.34 2.37 -2.10
N PRO A 231 18.60 2.55 -1.69
CA PRO A 231 18.97 3.52 -0.66
C PRO A 231 18.49 4.94 -0.98
N ALA A 232 18.05 5.68 0.05
CA ALA A 232 17.65 7.08 -0.11
C ALA A 232 18.80 7.96 -0.61
N GLU A 233 20.03 7.68 -0.18
CA GLU A 233 21.25 8.39 -0.62
C GLU A 233 21.47 8.39 -2.14
N THR A 234 20.96 7.39 -2.87
CA THR A 234 21.03 7.33 -4.35
C THR A 234 19.73 7.82 -5.00
N GLY A 235 18.94 8.61 -4.28
CA GLY A 235 17.61 9.05 -4.72
C GLY A 235 16.66 7.88 -4.96
N CYS A 236 16.84 6.77 -4.23
CA CYS A 236 16.12 5.52 -4.44
C CYS A 236 16.17 5.04 -5.91
N THR A 237 17.25 5.32 -6.64
CA THR A 237 17.33 5.11 -8.09
C THR A 237 18.62 4.38 -8.49
N THR A 238 18.51 3.49 -9.48
CA THR A 238 19.64 2.74 -10.04
C THR A 238 19.37 2.35 -11.50
N LEU A 239 20.35 1.72 -12.15
CA LEU A 239 20.22 1.07 -13.45
C LEU A 239 19.95 -0.43 -13.27
N VAL A 240 18.89 -0.93 -13.91
CA VAL A 240 18.48 -2.34 -13.85
C VAL A 240 18.31 -2.93 -15.24
N MET A 241 18.51 -4.24 -15.34
CA MET A 241 18.32 -5.02 -16.56
C MET A 241 17.13 -5.97 -16.41
N PRO A 242 16.12 -5.95 -17.30
CA PRO A 242 15.10 -6.99 -17.35
C PRO A 242 15.71 -8.37 -17.65
N ILE A 243 15.39 -9.39 -16.86
CA ILE A 243 15.96 -10.75 -17.04
C ILE A 243 14.91 -11.83 -17.32
N GLY A 244 13.64 -11.60 -16.96
CA GLY A 244 12.57 -12.57 -17.24
C GLY A 244 11.24 -12.19 -16.62
N GLN A 245 10.16 -12.79 -17.12
CA GLN A 245 8.83 -12.67 -16.53
C GLN A 245 8.76 -13.46 -15.21
N ASP A 246 8.12 -12.91 -14.19
CA ASP A 246 7.79 -13.63 -12.96
C ASP A 246 6.73 -14.70 -13.26
N PRO A 247 7.03 -16.01 -13.06
CA PRO A 247 6.12 -17.09 -13.42
C PRO A 247 4.87 -17.14 -12.54
N ARG A 248 4.88 -16.49 -11.38
CA ARG A 248 3.73 -16.45 -10.45
C ARG A 248 2.84 -15.23 -10.66
N ASN A 249 3.33 -14.21 -11.36
CA ASN A 249 2.61 -12.96 -11.54
C ASN A 249 2.88 -12.38 -12.94
N SER A 250 1.89 -12.48 -13.81
CA SER A 250 1.95 -11.96 -15.19
C SER A 250 2.12 -10.44 -15.28
N ASN A 251 1.88 -9.70 -14.19
CA ASN A 251 2.14 -8.26 -14.13
C ASN A 251 3.54 -7.93 -13.56
N SER A 252 4.44 -8.90 -13.41
CA SER A 252 5.72 -8.71 -12.73
C SER A 252 6.90 -9.15 -13.59
N VAL A 253 7.85 -8.25 -13.83
CA VAL A 253 9.09 -8.55 -14.55
C VAL A 253 10.26 -8.54 -13.57
N LEU A 254 11.05 -9.60 -13.56
CA LEU A 254 12.28 -9.69 -12.77
C LEU A 254 13.37 -8.86 -13.44
N VAL A 255 14.04 -8.04 -12.63
CA VAL A 255 15.17 -7.21 -13.05
C VAL A 255 16.37 -7.45 -12.15
N TYR A 256 17.56 -7.38 -12.74
CA TYR A 256 18.84 -7.43 -12.05
C TYR A 256 19.37 -6.02 -11.80
N ASP A 257 19.82 -5.71 -10.58
CA ASP A 257 20.44 -4.43 -10.24
C ASP A 257 21.92 -4.42 -10.65
N LEU A 258 22.24 -3.62 -11.68
CA LEU A 258 23.55 -3.61 -12.33
C LEU A 258 24.65 -2.93 -11.52
N ARG A 259 24.40 -2.54 -10.27
CA ARG A 259 25.45 -2.09 -9.34
C ARG A 259 26.26 -3.24 -8.75
N TYR A 260 25.75 -4.46 -8.84
CA TYR A 260 26.31 -5.63 -8.17
C TYR A 260 26.87 -6.63 -9.17
N ASP A 261 28.01 -7.24 -8.82
CA ASP A 261 28.71 -8.21 -9.65
C ASP A 261 27.93 -9.54 -9.74
N PRO A 262 27.58 -10.01 -10.95
CA PRO A 262 26.89 -11.28 -11.14
C PRO A 262 27.78 -12.52 -10.99
N SER A 263 29.10 -12.37 -11.01
CA SER A 263 30.06 -13.47 -11.22
C SER A 263 29.91 -14.62 -10.22
N ALA A 264 29.64 -14.29 -8.95
CA ALA A 264 29.45 -15.30 -7.90
C ALA A 264 28.21 -16.18 -8.13
N PHE A 265 27.18 -15.66 -8.81
CA PHE A 265 25.88 -16.31 -8.97
C PHE A 265 25.75 -17.10 -10.27
N LEU A 266 26.55 -16.79 -11.30
CA LEU A 266 26.42 -17.36 -12.64
C LEU A 266 26.39 -18.90 -12.61
N ARG A 267 27.28 -19.50 -11.81
CA ARG A 267 27.42 -20.98 -11.75
C ARG A 267 26.59 -21.65 -10.66
N MET A 268 25.86 -20.88 -9.86
CA MET A 268 24.99 -21.44 -8.82
C MET A 268 23.83 -22.25 -9.42
N THR A 269 23.40 -23.24 -8.66
CA THR A 269 22.18 -24.02 -8.88
C THR A 269 20.93 -23.21 -8.54
N ILE A 270 19.76 -23.70 -8.96
CA ILE A 270 18.46 -23.06 -8.66
C ILE A 270 18.22 -23.00 -7.14
N ASP A 271 18.63 -24.04 -6.40
CA ASP A 271 18.49 -24.10 -4.94
C ASP A 271 19.36 -23.07 -4.23
N GLU A 272 20.62 -22.94 -4.63
CA GLU A 272 21.53 -21.92 -4.10
C GLU A 272 21.01 -20.50 -4.40
N LEU A 273 20.56 -20.24 -5.64
CA LEU A 273 19.97 -18.95 -6.01
C LEU A 273 18.70 -18.63 -5.19
N SER A 274 17.84 -19.63 -4.97
CA SER A 274 16.63 -19.51 -4.15
C SER A 274 16.99 -19.15 -2.70
N HIS A 275 18.01 -19.80 -2.13
CA HIS A 275 18.53 -19.47 -0.80
C HIS A 275 19.01 -18.01 -0.71
N HIS A 276 19.77 -17.54 -1.70
CA HIS A 276 20.23 -16.14 -1.75
C HIS A 276 19.11 -15.10 -1.99
N LEU A 277 17.94 -15.51 -2.50
CA LEU A 277 16.78 -14.64 -2.70
C LEU A 277 15.93 -14.46 -1.44
N PHE A 278 15.63 -15.58 -0.77
CA PHE A 278 14.59 -15.67 0.25
C PHE A 278 15.08 -15.77 1.68
N THR A 279 16.35 -16.12 1.91
CA THR A 279 16.91 -16.12 3.27
C THR A 279 16.98 -14.67 3.78
N PRO A 280 16.37 -14.36 4.94
CA PRO A 280 16.46 -13.04 5.56
C PRO A 280 17.92 -12.64 5.79
N ARG A 281 18.24 -11.34 5.65
CA ARG A 281 19.62 -10.84 5.82
C ARG A 281 20.20 -11.19 7.21
N SER A 282 19.37 -11.25 8.24
CA SER A 282 19.77 -11.65 9.60
C SER A 282 20.19 -13.12 9.71
N ALA A 283 19.76 -13.98 8.79
CA ALA A 283 20.10 -15.40 8.74
C ALA A 283 21.20 -15.72 7.72
N LEU A 284 21.70 -14.70 7.01
CA LEU A 284 22.76 -14.80 6.02
C LEU A 284 24.14 -14.58 6.69
N PRO A 285 25.20 -15.32 6.31
CA PRO A 285 26.55 -15.08 6.83
C PRO A 285 27.02 -13.64 6.61
N GLU A 286 27.86 -13.10 7.52
CA GLU A 286 28.27 -11.68 7.59
C GLU A 286 28.89 -11.09 6.30
N ASN A 287 29.26 -11.91 5.31
CA ASN A 287 29.79 -11.47 4.01
C ASN A 287 29.05 -12.04 2.80
N SER A 288 27.88 -12.66 3.01
CA SER A 288 27.10 -13.22 1.91
C SER A 288 26.35 -12.11 1.16
N ILE A 289 26.41 -12.19 -0.17
CA ILE A 289 25.78 -11.21 -1.05
C ILE A 289 24.38 -11.73 -1.39
N ARG A 290 23.36 -10.89 -1.18
CA ARG A 290 21.99 -11.20 -1.62
C ARG A 290 21.96 -11.20 -3.15
N LEU A 291 21.26 -12.17 -3.75
CA LEU A 291 21.05 -12.14 -5.19
C LEU A 291 20.28 -10.85 -5.56
N PRO A 292 20.84 -9.93 -6.37
CA PRO A 292 20.33 -8.56 -6.52
C PRO A 292 19.20 -8.50 -7.56
N ILE A 293 18.14 -9.26 -7.28
CA ILE A 293 16.95 -9.37 -8.12
C ILE A 293 15.79 -8.63 -7.47
N LYS A 294 15.03 -7.94 -8.30
CA LYS A 294 13.80 -7.28 -7.90
C LYS A 294 12.71 -7.55 -8.93
N ALA A 295 11.46 -7.67 -8.46
CA ALA A 295 10.28 -7.61 -9.31
C ALA A 295 9.83 -6.15 -9.54
N ILE A 296 9.67 -5.76 -10.81
CA ILE A 296 8.93 -4.55 -11.24
C ILE A 296 7.51 -4.96 -11.59
N ARG A 297 6.53 -4.41 -10.88
CA ARG A 297 5.10 -4.68 -11.11
C ARG A 297 4.52 -3.63 -12.04
N VAL A 298 4.19 -4.00 -13.28
CA VAL A 298 3.71 -3.07 -14.33
C VAL A 298 2.36 -2.44 -14.01
N ASN A 299 1.58 -3.06 -13.12
CA ASN A 299 0.27 -2.55 -12.66
C ASN A 299 0.35 -1.74 -11.35
N LYS A 300 1.56 -1.41 -10.86
CA LYS A 300 1.78 -0.55 -9.68
C LYS A 300 2.59 0.71 -10.04
N CYS A 301 2.30 1.30 -11.20
CA CYS A 301 2.86 2.59 -11.68
C CYS A 301 4.38 2.73 -11.45
N PRO A 302 5.20 1.78 -11.95
CA PRO A 302 6.63 1.80 -11.66
C PRO A 302 7.30 3.04 -12.27
N ALA A 303 8.09 3.75 -11.46
CA ALA A 303 8.90 4.86 -11.94
C ALA A 303 10.13 4.31 -12.68
N ILE A 304 10.01 4.21 -14.00
CA ILE A 304 11.10 3.77 -14.90
C ILE A 304 11.34 4.78 -16.01
N ALA A 305 12.55 4.81 -16.53
CA ALA A 305 12.92 5.65 -17.66
C ALA A 305 14.01 4.97 -18.52
N PRO A 306 14.11 5.31 -19.83
CA PRO A 306 15.21 4.85 -20.66
C PRO A 306 16.55 5.30 -20.08
N ARG A 307 17.60 4.49 -20.25
CA ARG A 307 18.97 4.86 -19.83
C ARG A 307 19.43 6.24 -20.35
N SER A 308 18.97 6.64 -21.53
CA SER A 308 19.35 7.91 -22.18
C SER A 308 18.92 9.17 -21.42
N VAL A 309 18.10 9.07 -20.38
CA VAL A 309 17.73 10.23 -19.55
C VAL A 309 18.84 10.64 -18.58
N LEU A 310 19.82 9.75 -18.35
CA LEU A 310 20.97 10.01 -17.50
C LEU A 310 21.90 11.02 -18.16
N ASN A 311 22.34 11.99 -17.37
CA ASN A 311 23.44 12.92 -17.64
C ASN A 311 24.46 12.87 -16.50
N ASP A 312 25.63 13.49 -16.68
CA ASP A 312 26.73 13.46 -15.72
C ASP A 312 26.28 13.87 -14.30
N GLU A 313 25.49 14.95 -14.18
CA GLU A 313 24.96 15.41 -12.89
C GLU A 313 24.05 14.38 -12.21
N SER A 314 23.18 13.70 -12.97
CA SER A 314 22.31 12.65 -12.42
C SER A 314 23.09 11.41 -12.02
N ILE A 315 24.12 11.03 -12.79
CA ILE A 315 24.98 9.88 -12.53
C ILE A 315 25.75 10.09 -11.23
N GLU A 316 26.34 11.28 -11.06
CA GLU A 316 27.04 11.67 -9.82
C GLU A 316 26.08 11.65 -8.63
N ARG A 317 24.90 12.27 -8.76
CA ARG A 317 23.90 12.36 -7.69
C ARG A 317 23.40 11.00 -7.21
N ILE A 318 23.14 10.07 -8.13
CA ILE A 318 22.69 8.71 -7.77
C ILE A 318 23.86 7.76 -7.52
N LYS A 319 25.11 8.25 -7.53
CA LYS A 319 26.35 7.50 -7.28
C LYS A 319 26.48 6.25 -8.17
N LEU A 320 26.19 6.39 -9.46
CA LEU A 320 26.21 5.28 -10.41
C LEU A 320 27.55 5.21 -11.15
N ASP A 321 28.18 4.05 -11.16
CA ASP A 321 29.34 3.75 -12.00
C ASP A 321 28.87 3.08 -13.31
N LEU A 322 28.65 3.89 -14.34
CA LEU A 322 28.15 3.39 -15.63
C LEU A 322 29.09 2.38 -16.31
N PRO A 323 30.42 2.59 -16.38
CA PRO A 323 31.35 1.58 -16.90
C PRO A 323 31.20 0.22 -16.20
N THR A 324 31.10 0.21 -14.87
CA THR A 324 30.92 -1.03 -14.11
C THR A 324 29.55 -1.67 -14.40
N CYS A 325 28.48 -0.88 -14.45
CA CYS A 325 27.16 -1.39 -14.83
C CYS A 325 27.14 -2.00 -16.24
N ASP A 326 27.85 -1.40 -17.20
CA ASP A 326 27.99 -1.92 -18.55
C ASP A 326 28.74 -3.24 -18.58
N GLN A 327 29.81 -3.35 -17.81
CA GLN A 327 30.55 -4.61 -17.66
C GLN A 327 29.63 -5.72 -17.13
N TYR A 328 28.89 -5.48 -16.04
CA TYR A 328 27.99 -6.49 -15.47
C TYR A 328 26.82 -6.82 -16.40
N TRP A 329 26.32 -5.84 -17.15
CA TRP A 329 25.33 -6.07 -18.18
C TRP A 329 25.83 -7.04 -19.27
N GLN A 330 27.06 -6.83 -19.79
CA GLN A 330 27.64 -7.74 -20.78
C GLN A 330 27.91 -9.13 -20.19
N ILE A 331 28.40 -9.23 -18.95
CA ILE A 331 28.63 -10.53 -18.29
C ILE A 331 27.33 -11.35 -18.22
N ILE A 332 26.21 -10.73 -17.87
CA ILE A 332 24.91 -11.42 -17.80
C ILE A 332 24.40 -11.78 -19.19
N LYS A 333 24.56 -10.89 -20.17
CA LYS A 333 24.07 -11.09 -21.55
C LYS A 333 24.85 -12.18 -22.29
N ASP A 334 26.16 -12.24 -22.08
CA ASP A 334 27.05 -13.20 -22.74
C ASP A 334 27.16 -14.53 -21.96
N ASP A 335 26.46 -14.66 -20.83
CA ASP A 335 26.44 -15.87 -20.02
C ASP A 335 25.91 -17.07 -20.81
N LYS A 336 26.64 -18.18 -20.74
CA LYS A 336 26.28 -19.47 -21.37
C LYS A 336 25.80 -20.51 -20.37
N THR A 337 25.64 -20.14 -19.10
CA THR A 337 25.25 -21.05 -18.01
C THR A 337 23.75 -21.01 -17.71
N ASN A 338 22.97 -20.36 -18.57
CA ASN A 338 21.52 -20.13 -18.43
C ASN A 338 21.18 -19.40 -17.12
N PHE A 339 22.00 -18.44 -16.70
CA PHE A 339 21.82 -17.72 -15.44
C PHE A 339 20.42 -17.11 -15.31
N MET A 340 19.94 -16.38 -16.31
CA MET A 340 18.63 -15.72 -16.26
C MET A 340 17.47 -16.72 -16.07
N GLU A 341 17.49 -17.84 -16.79
CA GLU A 341 16.49 -18.90 -16.67
C GLU A 341 16.52 -19.55 -15.27
N LYS A 342 17.73 -19.82 -14.74
CA LYS A 342 17.88 -20.37 -13.38
C LYS A 342 17.33 -19.40 -12.32
N VAL A 343 17.54 -18.09 -12.48
CA VAL A 343 16.99 -17.08 -11.57
C VAL A 343 15.47 -17.05 -11.63
N VAL A 344 14.87 -17.07 -12.82
CA VAL A 344 13.41 -17.11 -13.00
C VAL A 344 12.82 -18.35 -12.29
N ASN A 345 13.46 -19.51 -12.47
CA ASN A 345 13.05 -20.76 -11.84
C ASN A 345 13.30 -20.78 -10.32
N ALA A 346 14.35 -20.12 -9.83
CA ALA A 346 14.59 -19.98 -8.39
C ALA A 346 13.50 -19.13 -7.74
N TYR A 347 13.05 -18.09 -8.44
CA TYR A 347 12.02 -17.17 -7.96
C TYR A 347 10.63 -17.84 -7.80
N SER A 348 10.36 -18.93 -8.53
CA SER A 348 9.05 -19.61 -8.51
C SER A 348 8.84 -20.56 -7.32
N ARG A 349 9.91 -20.93 -6.60
CA ARG A 349 9.88 -22.00 -5.58
C ARG A 349 9.26 -21.62 -4.22
N THR A 350 8.87 -20.36 -4.01
CA THR A 350 8.22 -19.97 -2.76
C THR A 350 6.72 -20.28 -2.79
N ALA A 351 6.29 -21.18 -1.91
CA ALA A 351 4.90 -21.27 -1.48
C ALA A 351 4.61 -20.15 -0.49
N PHE A 352 3.53 -19.41 -0.71
CA PHE A 352 2.98 -18.52 0.31
C PHE A 352 2.12 -19.36 1.26
N GLU A 353 2.21 -19.10 2.56
CA GLU A 353 1.27 -19.67 3.51
C GLU A 353 -0.11 -19.09 3.23
N GLU A 354 -1.11 -19.96 3.13
CA GLU A 354 -2.51 -19.53 2.97
C GLU A 354 -2.97 -18.76 4.20
N ALA A 355 -3.80 -17.74 3.99
CA ALA A 355 -4.33 -16.97 5.11
C ALA A 355 -5.27 -17.85 5.95
N THR A 356 -5.03 -17.88 7.26
CA THR A 356 -5.89 -18.60 8.21
C THR A 356 -7.21 -17.89 8.48
N ASP A 357 -7.26 -16.59 8.23
CA ASP A 357 -8.42 -15.72 8.43
C ASP A 357 -9.01 -15.32 7.07
N VAL A 358 -10.33 -15.53 6.89
CA VAL A 358 -11.03 -15.23 5.62
C VAL A 358 -10.93 -13.76 5.22
N GLU A 359 -10.75 -12.85 6.17
CA GLU A 359 -10.60 -11.42 5.90
C GLU A 359 -9.21 -11.05 5.36
N LEU A 360 -8.21 -11.89 5.64
CA LEU A 360 -6.84 -11.74 5.18
C LEU A 360 -6.59 -12.50 3.86
N ALA A 361 -7.53 -13.35 3.46
CA ALA A 361 -7.45 -14.23 2.30
C ALA A 361 -7.78 -13.56 0.95
N LEU A 362 -7.77 -12.21 0.85
CA LEU A 362 -8.10 -11.49 -0.40
C LEU A 362 -7.22 -11.94 -1.57
N TYR A 363 -5.94 -12.20 -1.32
CA TYR A 363 -4.95 -12.52 -2.34
C TYR A 363 -4.77 -14.02 -2.60
N ASP A 364 -5.44 -14.89 -1.86
CA ASP A 364 -5.32 -16.35 -2.01
C ASP A 364 -5.91 -16.81 -3.35
N SER A 365 -7.07 -16.25 -3.74
CA SER A 365 -7.69 -16.52 -5.04
C SER A 365 -8.78 -15.51 -5.40
N PHE A 366 -9.03 -15.35 -6.71
CA PHE A 366 -10.16 -14.56 -7.21
C PHE A 366 -11.47 -15.35 -7.09
N PHE A 367 -12.56 -14.65 -6.77
CA PHE A 367 -13.91 -15.24 -6.76
C PHE A 367 -14.37 -15.61 -8.17
N SER A 368 -15.14 -16.70 -8.27
CA SER A 368 -15.75 -17.15 -9.53
C SER A 368 -16.80 -16.16 -10.04
N SER A 369 -17.11 -16.20 -11.35
CA SER A 369 -18.17 -15.35 -11.91
C SER A 369 -19.54 -15.58 -11.24
N ASN A 370 -19.81 -16.81 -10.78
CA ASN A 370 -21.03 -17.12 -10.04
C ASN A 370 -21.04 -16.41 -8.67
N ASP A 371 -19.94 -16.53 -7.92
CA ASP A 371 -19.80 -15.86 -6.63
C ASP A 371 -19.87 -14.34 -6.77
N GLN A 372 -19.25 -13.77 -7.82
CA GLN A 372 -19.32 -12.33 -8.11
C GLN A 372 -20.77 -11.85 -8.30
N ASN A 373 -21.65 -12.66 -8.88
CA ASN A 373 -23.07 -12.33 -8.99
C ASN A 373 -23.79 -12.45 -7.63
N THR A 374 -23.47 -13.49 -6.85
CA THR A 374 -24.01 -13.65 -5.49
C THR A 374 -23.56 -12.51 -4.56
N ILE A 375 -22.30 -12.07 -4.64
CA ILE A 375 -21.74 -10.94 -3.90
C ILE A 375 -22.50 -9.64 -4.20
N LYS A 376 -22.78 -9.38 -5.49
CA LYS A 376 -23.62 -8.23 -5.89
C LYS A 376 -25.02 -8.32 -5.29
N LYS A 377 -25.60 -9.53 -5.25
CA LYS A 377 -26.92 -9.76 -4.65
C LYS A 377 -26.90 -9.45 -3.15
N VAL A 378 -25.92 -9.98 -2.42
CA VAL A 378 -25.70 -9.68 -0.98
C VAL A 378 -25.68 -8.18 -0.76
N ARG A 379 -24.85 -7.44 -1.51
CA ARG A 379 -24.72 -5.99 -1.37
C ARG A 379 -26.01 -5.22 -1.63
N SER A 380 -26.87 -5.72 -2.53
CA SER A 380 -28.16 -5.08 -2.85
C SER A 380 -29.33 -5.50 -1.95
N THR A 381 -29.16 -6.55 -1.14
CA THR A 381 -30.21 -7.05 -0.24
C THR A 381 -30.31 -6.12 0.99
N PRO A 382 -31.51 -5.68 1.40
CA PRO A 382 -31.69 -4.91 2.63
C PRO A 382 -31.12 -5.63 3.86
N PRO A 383 -30.51 -4.93 4.83
CA PRO A 383 -29.89 -5.57 5.99
C PRO A 383 -30.80 -6.53 6.76
N THR A 384 -32.07 -6.16 6.92
CA THR A 384 -33.10 -6.96 7.61
C THR A 384 -33.45 -8.28 6.89
N GLU A 385 -33.08 -8.41 5.62
CA GLU A 385 -33.33 -9.61 4.79
C GLU A 385 -32.08 -10.48 4.61
N LEU A 386 -30.89 -9.99 5.01
CA LEU A 386 -29.64 -10.72 4.83
C LEU A 386 -29.59 -12.05 5.62
N SER A 387 -30.32 -12.14 6.73
CA SER A 387 -30.38 -13.34 7.58
C SER A 387 -31.36 -14.40 7.06
N SER A 388 -32.44 -13.98 6.40
CA SER A 388 -33.51 -14.87 5.94
C SER A 388 -33.30 -15.36 4.50
N GLN A 389 -32.49 -14.64 3.72
CA GLN A 389 -32.19 -15.01 2.35
C GLN A 389 -31.08 -16.06 2.25
N TRP A 390 -31.32 -17.10 1.44
CA TRP A 390 -30.29 -18.09 1.11
C TRP A 390 -29.38 -17.60 -0.01
N PHE A 391 -28.07 -17.61 0.24
CA PHE A 391 -27.02 -17.30 -0.74
C PHE A 391 -26.19 -18.55 -1.05
N HIS A 392 -26.07 -18.89 -2.34
CA HIS A 392 -25.25 -20.01 -2.78
C HIS A 392 -23.84 -19.52 -3.14
N PHE A 393 -22.88 -19.85 -2.29
CA PHE A 393 -21.45 -19.55 -2.48
C PHE A 393 -20.70 -20.82 -2.87
N ASN A 394 -19.87 -20.73 -3.90
CA ASN A 394 -18.89 -21.76 -4.23
C ASN A 394 -17.61 -21.57 -3.41
N ASP A 395 -17.23 -20.32 -3.18
CA ASP A 395 -16.05 -19.99 -2.39
C ASP A 395 -16.31 -20.12 -0.88
N LYS A 396 -15.44 -20.86 -0.20
CA LYS A 396 -15.56 -21.17 1.24
C LYS A 396 -15.36 -19.96 2.15
N ARG A 397 -14.76 -18.87 1.65
CA ARG A 397 -14.53 -17.63 2.42
C ARG A 397 -15.83 -16.86 2.64
N LEU A 398 -16.75 -16.92 1.68
CA LEU A 398 -17.93 -16.04 1.62
C LEU A 398 -18.97 -16.24 2.73
N PRO A 399 -19.27 -17.48 3.19
CA PRO A 399 -20.20 -17.66 4.31
C PRO A 399 -19.73 -16.96 5.61
N GLU A 400 -18.44 -17.10 5.95
CA GLU A 400 -17.87 -16.45 7.13
C GLU A 400 -17.76 -14.93 6.95
N LEU A 401 -17.36 -14.46 5.75
CA LEU A 401 -17.37 -13.02 5.43
C LEU A 401 -18.77 -12.42 5.57
N LEU A 402 -19.83 -13.11 5.11
CA LEU A 402 -21.21 -12.63 5.21
C LEU A 402 -21.65 -12.51 6.67
N PHE A 403 -21.30 -13.49 7.51
CA PHE A 403 -21.59 -13.45 8.93
C PHE A 403 -20.94 -12.23 9.60
N ARG A 404 -19.63 -12.02 9.40
CA ARG A 404 -18.90 -10.88 9.98
C ARG A 404 -19.35 -9.53 9.43
N PHE A 405 -19.69 -9.48 8.13
CA PHE A 405 -20.23 -8.30 7.48
C PHE A 405 -21.55 -7.86 8.15
N ARG A 406 -22.48 -8.79 8.37
CA ARG A 406 -23.73 -8.50 9.11
C ARG A 406 -23.45 -8.10 10.55
N ALA A 407 -22.63 -8.87 11.26
CA ALA A 407 -22.39 -8.66 12.69
C ALA A 407 -21.72 -7.32 13.01
N ARG A 408 -20.86 -6.80 12.11
CA ARG A 408 -20.22 -5.49 12.30
C ARG A 408 -21.08 -4.30 11.91
N ASN A 409 -21.89 -4.44 10.85
CA ASN A 409 -22.64 -3.31 10.30
C ASN A 409 -24.05 -3.19 10.89
N TRP A 410 -24.68 -4.31 11.21
CA TRP A 410 -26.06 -4.38 11.70
C TRP A 410 -26.23 -5.48 12.77
N PRO A 411 -25.54 -5.36 13.93
CA PRO A 411 -25.61 -6.36 15.01
C PRO A 411 -27.04 -6.60 15.52
N GLU A 412 -27.94 -5.63 15.39
CA GLU A 412 -29.36 -5.74 15.73
C GLU A 412 -30.13 -6.73 14.84
N THR A 413 -29.55 -7.15 13.71
CA THR A 413 -30.14 -8.15 12.80
C THR A 413 -29.73 -9.58 13.11
N LEU A 414 -28.88 -9.79 14.12
CA LEU A 414 -28.42 -11.11 14.54
C LEU A 414 -29.48 -11.80 15.41
N THR A 415 -29.61 -13.12 15.27
CA THR A 415 -30.33 -13.93 16.27
C THR A 415 -29.53 -14.01 17.58
N ASP A 416 -30.14 -14.46 18.67
CA ASP A 416 -29.43 -14.65 19.95
C ASP A 416 -28.24 -15.62 19.81
N GLU A 417 -28.38 -16.68 19.02
CA GLU A 417 -27.31 -17.65 18.72
C GLU A 417 -26.17 -17.01 17.90
N GLU A 418 -26.51 -16.18 16.92
CA GLU A 418 -25.53 -15.45 16.11
C GLU A 418 -24.81 -14.38 16.91
N LEU A 419 -25.51 -13.69 17.81
CA LEU A 419 -24.96 -12.69 18.71
C LEU A 419 -23.97 -13.34 19.69
N GLU A 420 -24.31 -14.50 20.26
CA GLU A 420 -23.40 -15.25 21.11
C GLU A 420 -22.15 -15.70 20.35
N ARG A 421 -22.32 -16.24 19.13
CA ARG A 421 -21.19 -16.56 18.24
C ARG A 421 -20.30 -15.34 17.97
N TRP A 422 -20.92 -14.17 17.76
CA TRP A 422 -20.19 -12.93 17.51
C TRP A 422 -19.41 -12.44 18.74
N LYS A 423 -20.00 -12.53 19.95
CA LYS A 423 -19.30 -12.22 21.19
C LYS A 423 -18.08 -13.12 21.41
N ILE A 424 -18.24 -14.43 21.21
CA ILE A 424 -17.13 -15.39 21.30
C ILE A 424 -16.03 -15.04 20.29
N HIS A 425 -16.40 -14.67 19.05
CA HIS A 425 -15.45 -14.21 18.04
C HIS A 425 -14.69 -12.96 18.50
N CYS A 426 -15.39 -11.92 18.95
CA CYS A 426 -14.77 -10.69 19.44
C CYS A 426 -13.84 -10.97 20.62
N TYR A 427 -14.30 -11.73 21.62
CA TYR A 427 -13.49 -12.12 22.78
C TYR A 427 -12.19 -12.79 22.34
N ASN A 428 -12.26 -13.77 21.42
CA ASN A 428 -11.07 -14.46 20.93
C ASN A 428 -10.08 -13.52 20.23
N TYR A 429 -10.54 -12.57 19.42
CA TYR A 429 -9.65 -11.61 18.77
C TYR A 429 -9.02 -10.62 19.74
N LEU A 430 -9.75 -10.24 20.79
CA LEU A 430 -9.28 -9.30 21.81
C LEU A 430 -8.33 -9.97 22.82
N THR A 431 -8.41 -11.29 23.06
CA THR A 431 -7.58 -11.95 24.08
C THR A 431 -6.51 -12.88 23.53
N ASN A 432 -6.66 -13.42 22.32
CA ASN A 432 -5.74 -14.41 21.76
C ASN A 432 -4.98 -13.86 20.56
N LYS A 433 -3.71 -14.26 20.43
CA LYS A 433 -2.91 -13.98 19.24
C LYS A 433 -3.30 -14.95 18.11
N LEU A 434 -4.20 -14.52 17.24
CA LEU A 434 -4.75 -15.32 16.13
C LEU A 434 -3.93 -15.16 14.85
N ASN A 435 -3.23 -14.03 14.69
CA ASN A 435 -2.28 -13.81 13.63
C ASN A 435 -1.16 -12.85 14.10
N PRO A 436 -0.03 -12.72 13.38
CA PRO A 436 1.08 -11.87 13.84
C PRO A 436 0.71 -10.40 14.08
N ASN A 437 -0.32 -9.90 13.40
CA ASN A 437 -0.65 -8.48 13.34
C ASN A 437 -1.86 -8.09 14.20
N ASN A 438 -2.63 -9.05 14.75
CA ASN A 438 -3.71 -8.72 15.68
C ASN A 438 -3.15 -8.31 17.05
N LEU A 439 -3.73 -7.27 17.64
CA LEU A 439 -3.35 -6.77 18.95
C LEU A 439 -4.28 -7.37 20.02
N THR A 440 -3.69 -8.02 21.02
CA THR A 440 -4.43 -8.50 22.20
C THR A 440 -4.55 -7.41 23.26
N ILE A 441 -5.49 -7.53 24.18
CA ILE A 441 -5.69 -6.58 25.27
C ILE A 441 -4.47 -6.51 26.21
N SER A 442 -3.71 -7.60 26.36
CA SER A 442 -2.46 -7.58 27.13
C SER A 442 -1.41 -6.72 26.44
N GLU A 443 -1.12 -7.01 25.16
CA GLU A 443 -0.17 -6.25 24.35
C GLU A 443 -0.58 -4.77 24.26
N TYR A 444 -1.87 -4.49 24.09
CA TYR A 444 -2.42 -3.13 24.07
C TYR A 444 -2.11 -2.34 25.34
N ASN A 445 -2.37 -2.93 26.52
CA ASN A 445 -2.11 -2.28 27.81
C ASN A 445 -0.61 -2.12 28.09
N GLU A 446 0.21 -3.09 27.68
CA GLU A 446 1.68 -3.01 27.77
C GLU A 446 2.20 -1.86 26.91
N THR A 447 1.73 -1.74 25.67
CA THR A 447 2.07 -0.63 24.76
C THR A 447 1.62 0.72 25.32
N ILE A 448 0.40 0.85 25.85
CA ILE A 448 -0.07 2.08 26.50
C ILE A 448 0.86 2.48 27.67
N THR A 449 1.24 1.51 28.51
CA THR A 449 2.12 1.75 29.66
C THR A 449 3.50 2.23 29.21
N MET A 450 4.05 1.60 28.16
CA MET A 450 5.32 1.99 27.57
C MET A 450 5.25 3.41 26.97
N LEU A 451 4.20 3.73 26.22
CA LEU A 451 4.01 5.05 25.62
C LEU A 451 3.80 6.15 26.67
N ARG A 452 3.10 5.89 27.77
CA ARG A 452 3.05 6.84 28.91
C ARG A 452 4.44 7.15 29.46
N GLY A 453 5.34 6.16 29.45
CA GLY A 453 6.74 6.34 29.82
C GLY A 453 7.53 7.21 28.84
N VAL A 454 7.18 7.20 27.55
CA VAL A 454 7.80 8.03 26.49
C VAL A 454 7.25 9.46 26.52
N TYR A 455 5.94 9.61 26.70
CA TYR A 455 5.22 10.88 26.60
C TYR A 455 4.88 11.48 27.98
N GLN A 456 5.75 11.34 28.99
CA GLN A 456 5.45 11.69 30.39
C GLN A 456 4.96 13.13 30.60
N GLU A 457 5.46 14.08 29.82
CA GLU A 457 5.14 15.51 29.95
C GLU A 457 4.15 16.01 28.88
N ASP A 458 3.75 15.15 27.94
CA ASP A 458 2.83 15.51 26.87
C ASP A 458 1.38 15.30 27.30
N ILE A 459 0.72 16.39 27.68
CA ILE A 459 -0.66 16.39 28.17
C ILE A 459 -1.64 15.85 27.12
N ILE A 460 -1.44 16.17 25.84
CA ILE A 460 -2.34 15.77 24.76
C ILE A 460 -2.19 14.27 24.51
N ALA A 461 -0.95 13.79 24.42
CA ALA A 461 -0.67 12.36 24.27
C ALA A 461 -1.27 11.56 25.44
N ASN A 462 -1.11 12.01 26.69
CA ASN A 462 -1.68 11.29 27.83
C ASN A 462 -3.21 11.29 27.85
N ASP A 463 -3.88 12.37 27.43
CA ASP A 463 -5.35 12.37 27.28
C ASP A 463 -5.83 11.35 26.22
N ILE A 464 -5.11 11.23 25.10
CA ILE A 464 -5.38 10.19 24.11
C ILE A 464 -5.16 8.80 24.72
N LEU A 465 -4.04 8.58 25.43
CA LEU A 465 -3.72 7.31 26.08
C LEU A 465 -4.78 6.89 27.12
N ASP A 466 -5.31 7.84 27.88
CA ASP A 466 -6.39 7.62 28.85
C ASP A 466 -7.68 7.17 28.15
N LYS A 467 -8.05 7.85 27.05
CA LYS A 467 -9.23 7.50 26.25
C LYS A 467 -9.11 6.11 25.66
N ILE A 468 -7.98 5.77 25.03
CA ILE A 468 -7.81 4.46 24.41
C ILE A 468 -7.78 3.33 25.46
N GLU A 469 -7.22 3.55 26.66
CA GLU A 469 -7.28 2.58 27.76
C GLU A 469 -8.73 2.29 28.17
N VAL A 470 -9.56 3.32 28.30
CA VAL A 470 -10.99 3.19 28.61
C VAL A 470 -11.73 2.43 27.50
N TRP A 471 -11.40 2.69 26.23
CA TRP A 471 -11.98 1.99 25.09
C TRP A 471 -11.74 0.48 25.16
N GLY A 472 -10.50 0.05 25.38
CA GLY A 472 -10.15 -1.36 25.50
C GLY A 472 -10.88 -2.06 26.65
N LYS A 473 -11.01 -1.38 27.81
CA LYS A 473 -11.78 -1.91 28.96
C LYS A 473 -13.26 -2.10 28.64
N ASN A 474 -13.86 -1.15 27.92
CA ASN A 474 -15.27 -1.23 27.54
C ASN A 474 -15.53 -2.37 26.55
N LEU A 475 -14.68 -2.52 25.52
CA LEU A 475 -14.81 -3.62 24.55
C LEU A 475 -14.78 -5.00 25.23
N ILE A 476 -13.84 -5.22 26.15
CA ILE A 476 -13.77 -6.50 26.90
C ILE A 476 -15.04 -6.73 27.72
N LYS A 477 -15.56 -5.68 28.37
CA LYS A 477 -16.78 -5.78 29.18
C LYS A 477 -18.01 -6.13 28.32
N GLU A 478 -18.09 -5.60 27.10
CA GLU A 478 -19.19 -5.88 26.16
C GLU A 478 -19.25 -7.34 25.71
N VAL A 479 -18.11 -8.03 25.65
CA VAL A 479 -18.01 -9.41 25.13
C VAL A 479 -17.97 -10.49 26.22
N GLN A 480 -17.79 -10.11 27.49
CA GLN A 480 -17.79 -11.02 28.65
C GLN A 480 -19.17 -11.25 29.29
N CYS A 481 -20.15 -10.42 28.95
CA CYS A 481 -21.55 -10.53 29.39
C CYS A 481 -22.39 -11.14 28.28
#